data_AF-A0A957TGI6-F1
#
_entry.id   AF-A0A957TGI6-F1
#
_cell.length_a   1.000
_cell.length_b   1.000
_cell.length_c   1.000
_cell.angle_alpha   90.00
_cell.angle_beta   90.00
_cell.angle_gamma   90.00
#
_symmetry.space_group_name_H-M   'P 1'
#
loop_
_entity.id
_entity.type
_entity.pdbx_description
1 polymer ?
#
loop_
_entity_poly.entity_id
_entity_poly.type
_entity_poly.pdbx_seq_one_letter_code
_entity_poly.pdbx_strand_id
1 'polypeptide(L)'
;MVKVSYRSYWLHKSGNRATDYEDAFWPHWRQKTLEGYNLCFAVADGATESSFARLWARMLTQSYCSFAHENFALETVDFSQKIQKLGKRWSKRVFSNTLEWFVLEKIQRGSHATLLGIKFTSIGHKLTQ
;
A
#
# COMPACT_ATOMS: atom_id res chain seq x y z
N MET A 1 -11.71 20.75 -8.71
CA MET A 1 -11.74 19.28 -8.83
C MET A 1 -10.58 18.85 -9.71
N VAL A 2 -9.89 17.74 -9.41
CA VAL A 2 -8.79 17.20 -10.24
C VAL A 2 -9.32 16.03 -11.07
N LYS A 3 -8.88 15.94 -12.32
CA LYS A 3 -9.11 14.78 -13.20
C LYS A 3 -7.78 14.12 -13.53
N VAL A 4 -7.64 12.84 -13.21
CA VAL A 4 -6.42 12.04 -13.43
C VAL A 4 -6.75 10.82 -14.25
N SER A 5 -6.07 10.65 -15.38
CA SER A 5 -6.07 9.40 -16.14
C SER A 5 -4.79 8.62 -15.83
N TYR A 6 -4.93 7.35 -15.50
CA TYR A 6 -3.79 6.49 -15.17
C TYR A 6 -3.91 5.12 -15.84
N ARG A 7 -2.76 4.47 -15.98
CA ARG A 7 -2.64 3.09 -16.41
C ARG A 7 -1.58 2.39 -15.55
N SER A 8 -1.86 1.17 -15.14
CA SER A 8 -0.97 0.35 -14.32
C SER A 8 -0.36 -0.79 -15.13
N TYR A 9 0.89 -1.09 -14.83
CA TYR A 9 1.65 -2.19 -15.41
C TYR A 9 2.38 -2.92 -14.29
N TRP A 10 2.45 -4.24 -14.40
CA TRP A 10 3.16 -5.09 -13.46
C TRP A 10 3.57 -6.38 -14.17
N LEU A 11 4.69 -6.95 -13.76
CA LEU A 11 5.20 -8.19 -14.29
C LEU A 11 6.06 -8.88 -13.23
N HIS A 12 5.89 -10.20 -13.08
CA HIS A 12 6.78 -10.97 -12.23
C HIS A 12 8.14 -11.17 -12.91
N LYS A 13 9.20 -11.35 -12.11
CA LYS A 13 10.53 -11.65 -12.62
C LYS A 13 10.49 -12.89 -13.51
N SER A 14 11.23 -12.87 -14.61
CA SER A 14 11.31 -14.03 -15.52
C SER A 14 11.72 -15.28 -14.74
N GLY A 15 11.01 -16.39 -14.97
CA GLY A 15 11.24 -17.65 -14.26
C GLY A 15 10.50 -17.81 -12.93
N ASN A 16 9.93 -16.75 -12.36
CA ASN A 16 9.11 -16.84 -11.15
C ASN A 16 7.65 -17.15 -11.50
N ARG A 17 6.86 -17.64 -10.52
CA ARG A 17 5.42 -17.77 -10.70
C ARG A 17 4.74 -16.41 -10.45
N ALA A 18 3.59 -16.18 -11.07
CA ALA A 18 2.79 -14.98 -10.77
C ALA A 18 2.33 -14.89 -9.30
N THR A 19 2.27 -16.03 -8.61
CA THR A 19 2.01 -16.12 -7.16
C THR A 19 3.13 -15.50 -6.33
N ASP A 20 4.35 -15.53 -6.86
CA ASP A 20 5.58 -15.05 -6.20
C ASP A 20 5.82 -13.56 -6.47
N TYR A 21 4.89 -12.89 -7.16
CA TYR A 21 4.94 -11.44 -7.35
C TYR A 21 4.58 -10.72 -6.06
N GLU A 22 5.48 -9.87 -5.57
CA GLU A 22 5.39 -9.26 -4.25
C GLU A 22 4.93 -7.81 -4.27
N ASP A 23 5.08 -7.13 -5.40
CA ASP A 23 4.66 -5.75 -5.49
C ASP A 23 3.14 -5.64 -5.41
N ALA A 24 2.71 -4.45 -5.01
CA ALA A 24 1.33 -4.04 -4.98
C ALA A 24 1.19 -2.62 -5.50
N PHE A 25 0.01 -2.30 -6.00
CA PHE A 25 -0.37 -0.94 -6.31
C PHE A 25 -1.83 -0.71 -5.99
N TRP A 26 -2.20 0.54 -5.78
CA TRP A 26 -3.57 0.98 -5.56
C TRP A 26 -3.81 2.30 -6.29
N PRO A 27 -5.02 2.51 -6.86
CA PRO A 27 -6.13 1.57 -7.02
C PRO A 27 -5.87 0.46 -8.06
N HIS A 28 -6.52 -0.70 -7.89
CA HIS A 28 -6.26 -1.92 -8.69
C HIS A 28 -6.82 -1.94 -10.13
N TRP A 29 -7.17 -0.80 -10.73
CA TRP A 29 -7.62 -0.80 -12.12
C TRP A 29 -6.45 -0.75 -13.09
N ARG A 30 -6.57 -1.50 -14.20
CA ARG A 30 -5.56 -1.48 -15.28
C ARG A 30 -5.46 -0.12 -15.94
N GLN A 31 -6.60 0.51 -16.20
CA GLN A 31 -6.69 1.87 -16.74
C GLN A 31 -8.01 2.48 -16.31
N LYS A 32 -7.98 3.72 -15.83
CA LYS A 32 -9.19 4.47 -15.49
C LYS A 32 -8.91 5.97 -15.49
N THR A 33 -9.95 6.76 -15.73
CA THR A 33 -9.96 8.19 -15.43
C THR A 33 -10.78 8.41 -14.17
N LEU A 34 -10.17 9.07 -13.20
CA LEU A 34 -10.80 9.44 -11.93
C LEU A 34 -10.94 10.95 -11.86
N GLU A 35 -11.99 11.39 -11.20
CA GLU A 35 -12.30 12.80 -11.00
C GLU A 35 -12.75 13.01 -9.57
N GLY A 36 -12.20 14.01 -8.88
CA GLY A 36 -12.50 14.26 -7.48
C GLY A 36 -11.63 15.34 -6.84
N TYR A 37 -11.92 15.68 -5.59
CA TYR A 37 -11.15 16.68 -4.84
C TYR A 37 -9.89 16.09 -4.19
N ASN A 38 -9.91 14.79 -3.89
CA ASN A 38 -8.79 14.05 -3.31
C ASN A 38 -8.66 12.73 -4.07
N LEU A 39 -7.62 12.58 -4.87
CA LEU A 39 -7.29 11.33 -5.56
C LEU A 39 -5.97 10.80 -5.03
N CYS A 40 -5.89 9.50 -4.81
CA CYS A 40 -4.71 8.87 -4.24
C CYS A 40 -4.30 7.62 -5.03
N PHE A 41 -2.98 7.48 -5.18
CA PHE A 41 -2.32 6.37 -5.84
C PHE A 41 -1.16 5.91 -4.95
N ALA A 42 -0.89 4.61 -4.94
CA ALA A 42 0.27 4.07 -4.24
C ALA A 42 0.83 2.86 -4.98
N VAL A 43 2.14 2.69 -4.91
CA VAL A 43 2.85 1.48 -5.33
C VAL A 43 3.76 1.04 -4.19
N ALA A 44 3.92 -0.26 -4.02
CA ALA A 44 4.84 -0.82 -3.06
C ALA A 44 5.58 -2.01 -3.67
N ASP A 45 6.89 -2.05 -3.46
CA ASP A 45 7.79 -3.13 -3.86
C ASP A 45 8.08 -3.98 -2.62
N GLY A 46 7.65 -5.24 -2.64
CA GLY A 46 7.81 -6.15 -1.51
C GLY A 46 9.20 -6.80 -1.50
N ALA A 47 9.87 -6.81 -0.35
CA ALA A 47 11.19 -7.40 -0.25
C ALA A 47 11.14 -8.93 -0.29
N THR A 48 11.73 -9.54 -1.33
CA THR A 48 11.72 -10.98 -1.62
C THR A 48 12.25 -11.89 -0.52
N GLU A 49 13.15 -11.38 0.32
CA GLU A 49 13.70 -12.15 1.44
C GLU A 49 12.79 -12.15 2.68
N SER A 50 11.71 -11.37 2.67
CA SER A 50 10.83 -11.17 3.82
C SER A 50 9.54 -11.98 3.72
N SER A 51 9.02 -12.43 4.86
CA SER A 51 7.81 -13.26 4.85
C SER A 51 6.58 -12.45 4.49
N PHE A 52 5.69 -13.04 3.68
CA PHE A 52 4.42 -12.43 3.29
C PHE A 52 4.56 -10.98 2.76
N ALA A 53 5.66 -10.70 2.04
CA ALA A 53 5.97 -9.39 1.44
C ALA A 53 4.81 -8.84 0.61
N ARG A 54 4.19 -9.70 -0.21
CA ARG A 54 2.99 -9.36 -0.99
C ARG A 54 1.83 -8.88 -0.13
N LEU A 55 1.56 -9.54 1.00
CA LEU A 55 0.47 -9.16 1.89
C LEU A 55 0.77 -7.79 2.51
N TRP A 56 2.01 -7.57 2.94
CA TRP A 56 2.43 -6.30 3.51
C TRP A 56 2.36 -5.15 2.51
N ALA A 57 2.90 -5.32 1.30
CA ALA A 57 2.84 -4.34 0.21
C ALA A 57 1.39 -3.96 -0.14
N ARG A 58 0.48 -4.95 -0.20
CA ARG A 58 -0.96 -4.71 -0.42
C ARG A 58 -1.60 -3.91 0.72
N MET A 59 -1.29 -4.26 1.96
CA MET A 59 -1.79 -3.54 3.13
C MET A 59 -1.29 -2.09 3.14
N LEU A 60 -0.03 -1.85 2.78
CA LEU A 60 0.56 -0.51 2.71
C LEU A 60 -0.11 0.38 1.67
N THR A 61 -0.20 -0.10 0.42
CA THR A 61 -0.79 0.69 -0.68
C THR A 61 -2.25 1.07 -0.43
N GLN A 62 -3.04 0.12 0.08
CA GLN A 62 -4.44 0.38 0.44
C GLN A 62 -4.57 1.36 1.60
N SER A 63 -3.80 1.14 2.67
CA SER A 63 -3.89 1.97 3.87
C SER A 63 -3.40 3.39 3.65
N TYR A 64 -2.34 3.58 2.85
CA TYR A 64 -1.87 4.90 2.47
C TYR A 64 -3.00 5.74 1.88
N CYS A 65 -3.76 5.19 0.93
CA CYS A 65 -4.86 5.94 0.34
C CYS A 65 -6.04 6.17 1.28
N SER A 66 -6.35 5.22 2.15
CA SER A 66 -7.32 5.48 3.23
C SER A 66 -6.88 6.63 4.14
N PHE A 67 -5.61 6.67 4.55
CA PHE A 67 -5.08 7.73 5.41
C PHE A 67 -5.03 9.08 4.70
N ALA A 68 -4.69 9.09 3.41
CA ALA A 68 -4.64 10.29 2.59
C ALA A 68 -5.99 11.02 2.51
N HIS A 69 -7.11 10.28 2.61
CA HIS A 69 -8.46 10.86 2.65
C HIS A 69 -8.79 11.55 3.98
N GLU A 70 -8.08 11.25 5.07
CA GLU A 70 -8.33 11.81 6.41
C GLU A 70 -7.65 13.18 6.65
N ASN A 71 -7.30 13.93 5.59
CA ASN A 71 -6.56 15.21 5.67
C ASN A 71 -5.26 15.12 6.49
N PHE A 72 -4.57 14.01 6.34
CA PHE A 72 -3.42 13.69 7.15
C PHE A 72 -2.10 14.14 6.49
N ALA A 73 -1.20 14.77 7.27
CA ALA A 73 0.12 15.21 6.79
C ALA A 73 1.15 14.08 6.94
N LEU A 74 1.78 13.68 5.83
CA LEU A 74 2.69 12.53 5.74
C LEU A 74 3.93 12.63 6.64
N GLU A 75 4.34 13.86 7.01
CA GLU A 75 5.53 14.13 7.81
C GLU A 75 5.29 14.09 9.32
N THR A 76 4.11 13.66 9.77
CA THR A 76 3.75 13.72 11.18
C THR A 76 3.87 12.36 11.88
N VAL A 77 4.06 12.42 13.20
CA VAL A 77 4.15 11.27 14.12
C VAL A 77 3.03 10.25 13.90
N ASP A 78 1.86 10.75 13.54
CA ASP A 78 0.67 9.97 13.22
C ASP A 78 0.85 8.99 12.05
N PHE A 79 1.69 9.29 11.04
CA PHE A 79 1.93 8.37 9.91
C PHE A 79 2.64 7.13 10.43
N SER A 80 3.71 7.36 11.20
CA SER A 80 4.47 6.30 11.85
C SER A 80 3.58 5.46 12.76
N GLN A 81 2.73 6.10 13.58
CA GLN A 81 1.79 5.36 14.43
C GLN A 81 0.78 4.53 13.63
N LYS A 82 0.26 5.07 12.52
CA LYS A 82 -0.65 4.34 11.62
C LYS A 82 0.05 3.14 10.97
N ILE A 83 1.29 3.29 10.52
CA ILE A 83 2.11 2.19 9.99
C ILE A 83 2.40 1.14 11.07
N GLN A 84 2.73 1.54 12.30
CA GLN A 84 2.93 0.60 13.41
C GLN A 84 1.65 -0.19 13.73
N LYS A 85 0.49 0.49 13.78
CA LYS A 85 -0.82 -0.18 13.95
C LYS A 85 -1.10 -1.15 12.79
N LEU A 86 -0.73 -0.79 11.57
CA LEU A 86 -0.85 -1.65 10.41
C LEU A 86 0.05 -2.89 10.51
N GLY A 87 1.30 -2.73 10.98
CA GLY A 87 2.22 -3.84 11.26
C GLY A 87 1.66 -4.83 12.29
N LYS A 88 1.04 -4.34 13.37
CA LYS A 88 0.33 -5.20 14.35
C LYS A 88 -0.82 -5.98 13.71
N ARG A 89 -1.57 -5.37 12.78
CA ARG A 89 -2.64 -6.05 12.03
C ARG A 89 -2.09 -7.11 11.08
N TRP A 90 -1.00 -6.80 10.37
CA TRP A 90 -0.31 -7.76 9.51
C TRP A 90 0.16 -8.97 10.33
N SER A 91 0.82 -8.72 11.47
CA SER A 91 1.29 -9.77 12.38
C SER A 91 0.13 -10.69 12.81
N LYS A 92 -0.98 -10.12 13.32
CA LYS A 92 -2.17 -10.91 13.68
C LYS A 92 -2.69 -11.76 12.52
N ARG A 93 -2.74 -11.22 11.30
CA ARG A 93 -3.23 -11.92 10.11
C ARG A 93 -2.32 -13.05 9.65
N VAL A 94 -1.02 -12.89 9.84
CA VAL A 94 -0.04 -13.94 9.52
C VAL A 94 -0.10 -15.06 10.57
N PHE A 95 -0.07 -14.71 11.85
CA PHE A 95 -0.11 -15.67 12.96
C PHE A 95 -1.46 -16.35 13.19
N SER A 96 -2.56 -15.84 12.61
CA SER A 96 -3.88 -16.48 12.69
C SER A 96 -4.05 -17.68 11.75
N ASN A 97 -3.17 -17.85 10.77
CA ASN A 97 -3.16 -19.03 9.91
C ASN A 97 -2.33 -20.13 10.56
N THR A 98 -2.74 -21.38 10.43
CA THR A 98 -1.94 -22.53 10.86
C THR A 98 -0.65 -22.54 10.03
N LEU A 99 0.46 -22.13 10.61
CA LEU A 99 1.73 -21.99 9.92
C LEU A 99 2.61 -23.19 10.23
N GLU A 100 3.13 -23.82 9.17
CA GLU A 100 4.16 -24.83 9.31
C GLU A 100 5.40 -24.21 9.99
N TRP A 101 6.08 -24.99 10.82
CA TRP A 101 7.11 -24.49 11.74
C TRP A 101 8.26 -23.74 11.04
N PHE A 102 8.61 -24.09 9.80
CA PHE A 102 9.64 -23.38 9.02
C PHE A 102 9.21 -21.96 8.60
N VAL A 103 7.91 -21.69 8.58
CA VAL A 103 7.38 -20.35 8.29
C VAL A 103 7.55 -19.44 9.50
N LEU A 104 7.56 -19.99 10.72
CA LEU A 104 7.70 -19.24 11.97
C LEU A 104 9.04 -18.50 12.06
N GLU A 105 10.14 -19.14 11.64
CA GLU A 105 11.48 -18.54 11.69
C GLU A 105 11.59 -17.32 10.76
N LYS A 106 11.00 -17.40 9.56
CA LYS A 106 10.98 -16.28 8.62
C LYS A 106 10.00 -15.17 9.05
N ILE A 107 8.95 -15.48 9.80
CA ILE A 107 8.00 -14.47 10.30
C ILE A 107 8.62 -13.63 11.42
N GLN A 108 9.53 -14.18 12.23
CA GLN A 108 10.21 -13.42 13.29
C GLN A 108 10.94 -12.18 12.76
N ARG A 109 11.47 -12.26 11.54
CA ARG A 109 12.13 -11.12 10.85
C ARG A 109 11.14 -10.11 10.26
N GLY A 110 9.84 -10.40 10.31
CA GLY A 110 8.79 -9.55 9.78
C GLY A 110 8.74 -9.51 8.24
N SER A 111 8.16 -8.42 7.74
CA SER A 111 7.96 -8.16 6.32
C SER A 111 8.41 -6.74 5.99
N HIS A 112 9.02 -6.57 4.82
CA HIS A 112 9.55 -5.27 4.38
C HIS A 112 9.03 -4.96 2.99
N ALA A 113 8.79 -3.67 2.74
CA ALA A 113 8.41 -3.18 1.43
C ALA A 113 8.75 -1.69 1.31
N THR A 114 9.15 -1.25 0.12
CA THR A 114 9.21 0.16 -0.23
C THR A 114 7.79 0.64 -0.52
N LEU A 115 7.44 1.87 -0.15
CA LEU A 115 6.14 2.47 -0.44
C LEU A 115 6.35 3.84 -1.10
N LEU A 116 5.74 4.03 -2.27
CA LEU A 116 5.58 5.34 -2.90
C LEU A 116 4.08 5.66 -2.99
N GLY A 117 3.68 6.78 -2.43
CA GLY A 117 2.31 7.26 -2.46
C GLY A 117 2.22 8.67 -3.03
N ILE A 118 1.20 8.92 -3.86
CA ILE A 118 0.93 10.22 -4.47
C ILE A 118 -0.53 10.59 -4.18
N LYS A 119 -0.73 11.80 -3.66
CA LYS A 119 -2.05 12.39 -3.44
C LYS A 119 -2.20 13.65 -4.29
N PHE A 120 -3.26 13.70 -5.09
CA PHE A 120 -3.69 14.90 -5.79
C PHE A 120 -4.82 15.56 -5.01
N THR A 121 -4.64 16.83 -4.68
CA THR A 121 -5.64 17.65 -3.98
C THR A 121 -6.05 18.83 -4.85
N SER A 122 -7.36 19.07 -4.96
CA SER A 122 -7.88 20.33 -5.47
C SER A 122 -8.28 21.19 -4.28
N ILE A 123 -7.61 22.32 -4.11
CA ILE A 123 -8.10 23.37 -3.22
C ILE A 123 -9.28 24.03 -3.94
N GLY A 124 -10.50 23.74 -3.49
CA GLY A 124 -11.64 24.52 -3.94
C GLY A 124 -11.48 25.92 -3.38
N HIS A 125 -11.36 26.94 -4.24
CA HIS A 125 -11.62 28.30 -3.79
C HIS A 125 -13.08 28.34 -3.31
N LYS A 126 -13.30 28.37 -2.00
CA LYS A 126 -14.52 28.97 -1.48
C LYS A 126 -14.39 30.45 -1.85
N LEU A 127 -15.15 30.89 -2.84
CA LEU A 127 -15.47 32.30 -2.96
C LEU A 127 -16.20 32.65 -1.66
N THR A 128 -15.49 33.30 -0.74
CA THR A 128 -16.12 34.07 0.34
C THR A 128 -17.00 35.10 -0.35
N GLN A 129 -18.32 34.86 -0.30
CA GLN A 129 -19.33 35.90 -0.49
C GLN A 129 -19.38 36.76 0.75
#